data_AF-A0A452YXU9-F1
#
_entry.id   AF-A0A452YXU9-F1
#
_cell.length_a   1.000
_cell.length_b   1.000
_cell.length_c   1.000
_cell.angle_alpha   90.00
_cell.angle_beta   90.00
_cell.angle_gamma   90.00
#
_symmetry.space_group_name_H-M   'P 1'
#
loop_
_entity.id
_entity.type
_entity.pdbx_description
1 polymer ?
#
loop_
_entity_poly.entity_id
_entity_poly.type
_entity_poly.pdbx_seq_one_letter_code
_entity_poly.pdbx_strand_id
1 'polypeptide(L)'
;ILWVYSGRRGVHCWVCDSRARKLSNEQRSAIADYFRVYKGGENSLKKVSLTGPVLHPFLARSYTDVLKCFFEDKLLHSQQLFASEERCQKILELIPDENVASELHDKWQGNRRSSISKEDVNAARWEQLKTTLQSGKHKTQGLRRCVEEIVFSYTYPRLDMERCQST
;
A
#
# COMPACT_ATOMS: atom_id res chain seq x y z
N ILE A 1 18.11 4.74 -17.98
CA ILE A 1 17.73 4.96 -16.57
C ILE A 1 18.84 4.38 -15.69
N LEU A 2 19.34 5.13 -14.70
CA LEU A 2 20.40 4.72 -13.78
C LEU A 2 19.91 4.87 -12.34
N TRP A 3 20.00 3.80 -11.55
CA TRP A 3 19.74 3.82 -10.11
C TRP A 3 21.06 3.88 -9.34
N VAL A 4 21.14 4.80 -8.37
CA VAL A 4 22.35 5.03 -7.57
C VAL A 4 21.99 4.92 -6.08
N TYR A 5 22.78 4.16 -5.32
CA TYR A 5 22.62 4.09 -3.87
C TYR A 5 22.91 5.46 -3.23
N SER A 6 22.06 5.91 -2.30
CA SER A 6 22.20 7.24 -1.68
C SER A 6 23.33 7.33 -0.66
N GLY A 7 24.03 6.24 -0.37
CA GLY A 7 25.07 6.16 0.66
C GLY A 7 24.55 5.78 2.04
N ARG A 8 23.22 5.69 2.24
CA ARG A 8 22.66 5.29 3.55
C ARG A 8 21.40 4.41 3.49
N ARG A 9 20.25 4.98 3.12
CA ARG A 9 18.92 4.33 3.29
C ARG A 9 17.98 4.55 2.10
N GLY A 10 18.50 4.96 0.96
CA GLY A 10 17.68 5.26 -0.21
C GLY A 10 18.42 5.03 -1.52
N VAL A 11 17.71 5.29 -2.61
CA VAL A 11 18.22 5.20 -3.97
C VAL A 11 17.76 6.44 -4.75
N HIS A 12 18.59 6.91 -5.67
CA HIS A 12 18.28 7.99 -6.61
C HIS A 12 18.10 7.41 -8.01
N CYS A 13 17.15 7.93 -8.76
CA CYS A 13 16.91 7.55 -10.15
C CYS A 13 17.30 8.69 -11.09
N TRP A 14 18.17 8.42 -12.06
CA TRP A 14 18.61 9.35 -13.09
C TRP A 14 18.06 8.92 -14.45
N VAL A 15 17.29 9.78 -15.10
CA VAL A 15 16.76 9.58 -16.44
C VAL A 15 17.52 10.48 -17.41
N CYS A 16 18.45 9.89 -18.16
CA CYS A 16 19.43 10.65 -18.98
C CYS A 16 19.02 10.80 -20.45
N ASP A 17 17.86 10.30 -20.84
CA ASP A 17 17.30 10.45 -22.18
C ASP A 17 17.28 11.93 -22.60
N SER A 18 17.67 12.23 -23.85
CA SER A 18 17.77 13.62 -24.34
C SER A 18 16.47 14.40 -24.16
N ARG A 19 15.33 13.73 -24.36
CA ARG A 19 13.99 14.28 -24.13
C ARG A 19 13.68 14.55 -22.65
N ALA A 20 14.17 13.72 -21.72
CA ALA A 20 13.96 13.93 -20.28
C ALA A 20 14.74 15.16 -19.78
N ARG A 21 15.97 15.35 -20.28
CA ARG A 21 16.82 16.51 -19.91
C ARG A 21 16.26 17.85 -20.38
N LYS A 22 15.38 17.85 -21.39
CA LYS A 22 14.75 19.05 -21.97
C LYS A 22 13.37 19.37 -21.36
N LEU A 23 12.90 18.58 -20.39
CA LEU A 23 11.60 18.81 -19.77
C LEU A 23 11.59 20.09 -18.94
N SER A 24 10.52 20.88 -19.06
CA SER A 24 10.25 21.99 -18.16
C SER A 24 9.89 21.50 -16.75
N ASN A 25 9.96 22.39 -15.77
CA ASN A 25 9.56 22.06 -14.39
C ASN A 25 8.10 21.61 -14.32
N GLU A 26 7.19 22.23 -15.08
CA GLU A 26 5.79 21.82 -15.16
C GLU A 26 5.64 20.38 -15.69
N GLN A 27 6.37 20.04 -16.76
CA GLN A 27 6.35 18.67 -17.30
C GLN A 27 6.92 17.66 -16.31
N ARG A 28 7.99 18.02 -15.58
CA ARG A 28 8.56 17.16 -14.53
C ARG A 28 7.59 16.96 -13.37
N SER A 29 6.91 18.02 -12.94
CA SER A 29 5.84 17.96 -11.92
C SER A 29 4.72 17.04 -12.37
N ALA A 30 4.24 17.17 -13.60
CA ALA A 30 3.19 16.29 -14.14
C ALA A 30 3.60 14.81 -14.16
N ILE A 31 4.86 14.50 -14.50
CA ILE A 31 5.39 13.14 -14.43
C ILE A 31 5.48 12.65 -12.99
N ALA A 32 5.97 13.48 -12.06
CA ALA A 32 6.05 13.11 -10.65
C ALA A 32 4.65 12.85 -10.06
N ASP A 33 3.68 13.71 -10.38
CA ASP A 33 2.29 13.57 -9.93
C ASP A 33 1.61 12.33 -10.54
N TYR A 34 1.96 11.93 -11.76
CA TYR A 34 1.48 10.69 -12.36
C TYR A 34 1.86 9.46 -11.51
N PHE A 35 3.08 9.44 -10.94
CA PHE A 35 3.53 8.38 -10.06
C PHE A 35 3.07 8.54 -8.60
N ARG A 36 2.51 9.69 -8.24
CA ARG A 36 2.16 10.04 -6.86
C ARG A 36 0.88 9.35 -6.40
N VAL A 37 1.05 8.32 -5.57
CA VAL A 37 -0.06 7.61 -4.90
C VAL A 37 -0.37 8.20 -3.53
N TYR A 38 0.64 8.67 -2.80
CA TYR A 38 0.47 9.26 -1.48
C TYR A 38 -0.02 10.70 -1.60
N LYS A 39 -1.28 10.92 -1.19
CA LYS A 39 -1.96 12.22 -1.28
C LYS A 39 -2.36 12.80 0.09
N GLY A 40 -2.20 12.04 1.17
CA GLY A 40 -2.50 12.50 2.53
C GLY A 40 -1.33 13.23 3.21
N GLY A 41 -1.63 14.23 4.04
CA GLY A 41 -0.65 14.92 4.90
C GLY A 41 -0.15 14.03 6.05
N GLU A 42 0.86 14.49 6.81
CA GLU A 42 1.48 13.70 7.89
C GLU A 42 0.47 13.17 8.91
N ASN A 43 -0.60 13.94 9.17
CA ASN A 43 -1.67 13.64 10.14
C ASN A 43 -2.81 12.76 9.59
N SER A 44 -2.79 12.39 8.31
CA SER A 44 -3.82 11.50 7.75
C SER A 44 -3.48 10.04 8.04
N LEU A 45 -4.42 9.34 8.70
CA LEU A 45 -4.32 7.89 8.93
C LEU A 45 -4.36 7.13 7.60
N LYS A 46 -5.27 7.54 6.70
CA LYS A 46 -5.36 6.99 5.34
C LYS A 46 -4.56 7.83 4.33
N LYS A 47 -3.32 7.40 4.06
CA LYS A 47 -2.39 8.12 3.17
C LYS A 47 -2.57 7.80 1.69
N VAL A 48 -3.19 6.66 1.38
CA VAL A 48 -3.49 6.19 0.03
C VAL A 48 -5.00 6.11 -0.17
N SER A 49 -5.49 6.77 -1.21
CA SER A 49 -6.90 6.72 -1.61
C SER A 49 -6.97 6.50 -3.11
N LEU A 50 -7.48 5.34 -3.52
CA LEU A 50 -7.61 4.95 -4.91
C LEU A 50 -9.03 5.24 -5.37
N THR A 51 -9.20 6.37 -6.07
CA THR A 51 -10.51 6.86 -6.50
C THR A 51 -10.94 6.30 -7.86
N GLY A 52 -12.26 6.31 -8.10
CA GLY A 52 -12.85 6.01 -9.40
C GLY A 52 -13.38 4.57 -9.55
N PRO A 53 -14.21 4.32 -10.59
CA PRO A 53 -14.83 3.02 -10.82
C PRO A 53 -13.82 1.96 -11.31
N VAL A 54 -12.74 2.39 -11.95
CA VAL A 54 -11.68 1.57 -12.52
C VAL A 54 -10.34 2.11 -12.07
N LEU A 55 -9.42 1.21 -11.70
CA LEU A 55 -8.07 1.58 -11.32
C LEU A 55 -7.28 2.00 -12.55
N HIS A 56 -6.53 3.10 -12.45
CA HIS A 56 -5.69 3.57 -13.55
C HIS A 56 -4.73 2.46 -14.03
N PRO A 57 -4.54 2.24 -15.36
CA PRO A 57 -3.81 1.08 -15.88
C PRO A 57 -2.41 0.88 -15.29
N PHE A 58 -1.68 1.98 -15.06
CA PHE A 58 -0.38 1.93 -14.39
C PHE A 58 -0.47 1.35 -12.97
N LEU A 59 -1.44 1.78 -12.16
CA LEU A 59 -1.61 1.30 -10.80
C LEU A 59 -2.09 -0.16 -10.77
N ALA A 60 -2.99 -0.54 -11.70
CA ALA A 60 -3.44 -1.92 -11.84
C ALA A 60 -2.26 -2.87 -12.18
N ARG A 61 -1.38 -2.44 -13.10
CA ARG A 61 -0.18 -3.17 -13.47
C ARG A 61 0.81 -3.25 -12.31
N SER A 62 1.10 -2.12 -11.64
CA SER A 62 1.98 -2.10 -10.46
C SER A 62 1.49 -3.06 -9.38
N TYR A 63 0.18 -3.05 -9.09
CA TYR A 63 -0.42 -3.95 -8.10
C TYR A 63 -0.23 -5.43 -8.48
N THR A 64 -0.62 -5.78 -9.71
CA THR A 64 -0.67 -7.17 -10.17
C THR A 64 0.72 -7.77 -10.37
N ASP A 65 1.62 -7.01 -10.98
CA ASP A 65 2.91 -7.55 -11.45
C ASP A 65 4.00 -7.50 -10.37
N VAL A 66 3.86 -6.62 -9.37
CA VAL A 66 4.94 -6.34 -8.41
C VAL A 66 4.43 -6.31 -6.97
N LEU A 67 3.53 -5.38 -6.64
CA LEU A 67 3.25 -5.05 -5.24
C LEU A 67 2.58 -6.19 -4.48
N LYS A 68 1.60 -6.86 -5.10
CA LYS A 68 0.85 -7.94 -4.48
C LYS A 68 1.77 -9.10 -4.08
N CYS A 69 2.54 -9.63 -5.03
CA CYS A 69 3.46 -10.74 -4.76
C CYS A 69 4.53 -10.35 -3.75
N PHE A 70 5.11 -9.15 -3.85
CA PHE A 70 6.08 -8.68 -2.86
C PHE A 70 5.48 -8.55 -1.46
N PHE A 71 4.24 -8.06 -1.34
CA PHE A 71 3.55 -7.94 -0.07
C PHE A 71 3.31 -9.32 0.56
N GLU A 72 2.67 -10.23 -0.17
CA GLU A 72 2.25 -11.55 0.33
C GLU A 72 3.47 -12.47 0.59
N ASP A 73 4.44 -12.52 -0.33
CA ASP A 73 5.55 -13.48 -0.24
C ASP A 73 6.68 -12.99 0.68
N LYS A 74 6.92 -11.67 0.75
CA LYS A 74 8.08 -11.11 1.46
C LYS A 74 7.70 -10.24 2.64
N LEU A 75 6.86 -9.22 2.41
CA LEU A 75 6.63 -8.20 3.43
C LEU A 75 5.84 -8.76 4.63
N LEU A 76 4.78 -9.53 4.36
CA LEU A 76 3.90 -10.09 5.37
C LEU A 76 4.68 -10.92 6.41
N HIS A 77 5.58 -11.79 5.92
CA HIS A 77 6.43 -12.67 6.74
C HIS A 77 7.56 -11.91 7.43
N SER A 78 8.30 -11.07 6.69
CA SER A 78 9.46 -10.37 7.24
C SER A 78 9.09 -9.30 8.27
N GLN A 79 7.95 -8.62 8.06
CA GLN A 79 7.49 -7.57 8.95
C GLN A 79 6.50 -8.07 9.99
N GLN A 80 5.98 -9.30 9.91
CA GLN A 80 5.07 -9.84 10.94
C GLN A 80 3.90 -8.89 11.24
N LEU A 81 3.24 -8.42 10.18
CA LEU A 81 2.25 -7.33 10.21
C LEU A 81 1.02 -7.64 11.08
N PHE A 82 0.72 -8.90 11.35
CA PHE A 82 -0.41 -9.34 12.15
C PHE A 82 0.02 -10.09 13.43
N ALA A 83 1.29 -10.00 13.83
CA ALA A 83 1.78 -10.77 14.99
C ALA A 83 1.41 -10.15 16.35
N SER A 84 1.24 -8.82 16.43
CA SER A 84 0.84 -8.12 17.64
C SER A 84 -0.47 -7.35 17.46
N GLU A 85 -1.17 -7.13 18.57
CA GLU A 85 -2.42 -6.36 18.61
C GLU A 85 -2.21 -4.93 18.09
N GLU A 86 -1.11 -4.27 18.48
CA GLU A 86 -0.76 -2.92 17.99
C GLU A 86 -0.62 -2.87 16.46
N ARG A 87 0.00 -3.88 15.85
CA ARG A 87 0.18 -3.92 14.38
C ARG A 87 -1.12 -4.24 13.65
N CYS A 88 -1.93 -5.12 14.24
CA CYS A 88 -3.28 -5.39 13.73
C CYS A 88 -4.12 -4.11 13.75
N GLN A 89 -4.07 -3.34 14.85
CA GLN A 89 -4.79 -2.09 14.98
C GLN A 89 -4.41 -1.08 13.89
N LYS A 90 -3.12 -0.93 13.59
CA LYS A 90 -2.64 -0.06 12.49
C LYS A 90 -3.22 -0.43 11.13
N ILE A 91 -3.53 -1.71 10.89
CA ILE A 91 -4.16 -2.17 9.64
C ILE A 91 -5.66 -1.91 9.67
N LEU A 92 -6.31 -2.12 10.82
CA LEU A 92 -7.73 -1.83 11.01
C LEU A 92 -8.03 -0.34 10.82
N GLU A 93 -7.13 0.55 11.25
CA GLU A 93 -7.23 2.00 11.02
C GLU A 93 -7.21 2.40 9.53
N LEU A 94 -6.73 1.53 8.64
CA LEU A 94 -6.77 1.76 7.19
C LEU A 94 -8.13 1.40 6.56
N ILE A 95 -8.99 0.68 7.30
CA ILE A 95 -10.30 0.24 6.84
C ILE A 95 -11.31 1.37 7.09
N PRO A 96 -11.99 1.89 6.06
CA PRO A 96 -12.94 3.01 6.24
C PRO A 96 -14.23 2.65 6.99
N ASP A 97 -14.61 1.37 7.03
CA ASP A 97 -15.84 0.90 7.67
C ASP A 97 -15.52 0.34 9.06
N GLU A 98 -15.95 1.06 10.10
CA GLU A 98 -15.72 0.69 11.50
C GLU A 98 -16.40 -0.63 11.89
N ASN A 99 -17.51 -1.00 11.24
CA ASN A 99 -18.19 -2.27 11.53
C ASN A 99 -17.35 -3.44 11.03
N VAL A 100 -16.79 -3.30 9.83
CA VAL A 100 -15.89 -4.32 9.24
C VAL A 100 -14.59 -4.41 10.05
N ALA A 101 -14.05 -3.27 10.46
CA ALA A 101 -12.86 -3.24 11.31
C ALA A 101 -13.09 -3.95 12.66
N SER A 102 -14.25 -3.69 13.29
CA SER A 102 -14.64 -4.32 14.56
C SER A 102 -14.89 -5.82 14.40
N GLU A 103 -15.56 -6.25 13.33
CA GLU A 103 -15.78 -7.67 13.03
C GLU A 103 -14.43 -8.42 12.84
N LEU A 104 -13.48 -7.80 12.13
CA LEU A 104 -12.14 -8.37 11.95
C LEU A 104 -11.36 -8.44 13.26
N HIS A 105 -11.44 -7.38 14.06
CA HIS A 105 -10.81 -7.34 15.38
C HIS A 105 -11.32 -8.49 16.27
N ASP A 106 -12.63 -8.68 16.36
CA ASP A 106 -13.25 -9.73 17.17
C ASP A 106 -12.88 -11.14 16.67
N LYS A 107 -12.85 -11.34 15.35
CA LYS A 107 -12.37 -12.59 14.73
C LYS A 107 -10.92 -12.90 15.10
N TRP A 108 -10.06 -11.88 15.09
CA TRP A 108 -8.64 -12.06 15.44
C TRP A 108 -8.40 -12.30 16.93
N GLN A 109 -9.24 -11.73 17.81
CA GLN A 109 -9.23 -11.97 19.27
C GLN A 109 -9.77 -13.37 19.61
N GLY A 110 -10.88 -13.79 18.98
CA GLY A 110 -11.52 -15.08 19.23
C GLY A 110 -10.68 -16.30 18.85
N ASN A 111 -9.72 -16.13 17.92
CA ASN A 111 -8.90 -17.22 17.40
C ASN A 111 -7.67 -17.58 18.25
N ARG A 112 -7.54 -17.02 19.47
CA ARG A 112 -6.43 -17.28 20.42
C ARG A 112 -6.28 -18.76 20.84
N ARG A 113 -7.25 -19.62 20.55
CA ARG A 113 -7.24 -21.06 20.90
C ARG A 113 -6.61 -21.98 19.85
N SER A 114 -6.20 -21.44 18.69
CA SER A 114 -5.63 -22.26 17.63
C SER A 114 -4.11 -22.36 17.76
N SER A 115 -3.58 -23.58 17.76
CA SER A 115 -2.15 -23.95 17.80
C SER A 115 -1.44 -23.63 16.47
N ILE A 116 -1.72 -22.44 15.92
CA ILE A 116 -1.22 -21.96 14.64
C ILE A 116 0.15 -21.29 14.86
N SER A 117 1.15 -21.67 14.07
CA SER A 117 2.48 -21.08 14.14
C SER A 117 2.44 -19.57 13.82
N LYS A 118 3.44 -18.79 14.26
CA LYS A 118 3.44 -17.33 14.01
C LYS A 118 3.45 -16.98 12.52
N GLU A 119 4.14 -17.78 11.69
CA GLU A 119 4.09 -17.63 10.23
C GLU A 119 2.67 -17.82 9.71
N ASP A 120 2.00 -18.90 10.12
CA ASP A 120 0.64 -19.23 9.69
C ASP A 120 -0.38 -18.18 10.16
N VAL A 121 -0.17 -17.53 11.31
CA VAL A 121 -1.07 -16.47 11.82
C VAL A 121 -1.12 -15.26 10.88
N ASN A 122 0.00 -14.84 10.30
CA ASN A 122 0.02 -13.66 9.43
C ASN A 122 -0.72 -13.93 8.11
N ALA A 123 -0.42 -15.07 7.47
CA ALA A 123 -1.11 -15.49 6.26
C ALA A 123 -2.61 -15.69 6.52
N ALA A 124 -2.98 -16.38 7.61
CA ALA A 124 -4.37 -16.63 7.94
C ALA A 124 -5.17 -15.33 8.19
N ARG A 125 -4.60 -14.39 8.95
CA ARG A 125 -5.26 -13.10 9.23
C ARG A 125 -5.39 -12.24 7.97
N TRP A 126 -4.39 -12.26 7.08
CA TRP A 126 -4.47 -11.60 5.78
C TRP A 126 -5.57 -12.19 4.89
N GLU A 127 -5.70 -13.51 4.81
CA GLU A 127 -6.78 -14.17 4.06
C GLU A 127 -8.17 -13.87 4.64
N GLN A 128 -8.28 -13.83 5.98
CA GLN A 128 -9.53 -13.44 6.66
C GLN A 128 -9.92 -12.00 6.32
N LEU A 129 -8.95 -11.08 6.29
CA LEU A 129 -9.16 -9.69 5.90
C LEU A 129 -9.65 -9.59 4.45
N LYS A 130 -8.96 -10.25 3.51
CA LYS A 130 -9.36 -10.27 2.09
C LYS A 130 -10.78 -10.81 1.93
N THR A 131 -11.09 -11.94 2.57
CA THR A 131 -12.40 -12.58 2.47
C THR A 131 -13.51 -11.68 3.03
N THR A 132 -13.27 -11.01 4.16
CA THR A 132 -14.26 -10.14 4.79
C THR A 132 -14.51 -8.89 3.94
N LEU A 133 -13.45 -8.26 3.43
CA LEU A 133 -13.55 -7.08 2.55
C LEU A 133 -14.16 -7.37 1.18
N GLN A 134 -13.96 -8.59 0.65
CA GLN A 134 -14.53 -9.02 -0.63
C GLN A 134 -15.92 -9.65 -0.47
N SER A 135 -16.36 -9.92 0.77
CA SER A 135 -17.69 -10.47 1.01
C SER A 135 -18.76 -9.47 0.53
N GLY A 136 -19.72 -9.97 -0.25
CA GLY A 136 -20.75 -9.13 -0.88
C GLY A 136 -21.69 -8.40 0.08
N LYS A 137 -21.53 -8.60 1.40
CA LYS A 137 -22.26 -7.91 2.46
C LYS A 137 -21.85 -6.45 2.62
N HIS A 138 -20.62 -6.09 2.24
CA HIS A 138 -20.06 -4.75 2.44
C HIS A 138 -19.68 -4.07 1.11
N LYS A 139 -20.57 -4.11 0.11
CA LYS A 139 -20.40 -3.47 -1.21
C LYS A 139 -20.52 -1.92 -1.16
N THR A 140 -20.13 -1.28 -0.06
CA THR A 140 -19.98 0.17 -0.04
C THR A 140 -18.80 0.57 -0.93
N GLN A 141 -18.93 1.68 -1.65
CA GLN A 141 -17.97 2.13 -2.66
C GLN A 141 -16.54 2.29 -2.10
N GLY A 142 -16.39 2.51 -0.79
CA GLY A 142 -15.11 2.68 -0.09
C GLY A 142 -14.34 1.39 0.22
N LEU A 143 -14.99 0.22 0.26
CA LEU A 143 -14.32 -1.05 0.61
C LEU A 143 -13.80 -1.82 -0.60
N ARG A 144 -14.30 -1.49 -1.81
CA ARG A 144 -13.94 -2.16 -3.06
C ARG A 144 -12.43 -2.20 -3.33
N ARG A 145 -11.68 -1.20 -2.86
CA ARG A 145 -10.24 -1.04 -3.09
C ARG A 145 -9.40 -1.10 -1.81
N CYS A 146 -10.02 -1.47 -0.69
CA CYS A 146 -9.35 -1.41 0.61
C CYS A 146 -8.13 -2.35 0.67
N VAL A 147 -8.24 -3.55 0.08
CA VAL A 147 -7.11 -4.50 -0.01
C VAL A 147 -5.96 -3.89 -0.81
N GLU A 148 -6.24 -3.32 -2.00
CA GLU A 148 -5.24 -2.67 -2.81
C GLU A 148 -4.61 -1.48 -2.06
N GLU A 149 -5.42 -0.61 -1.45
CA GLU A 149 -4.94 0.54 -0.69
C GLU A 149 -4.01 0.17 0.47
N ILE A 150 -4.31 -0.93 1.19
CA ILE A 150 -3.41 -1.47 2.22
C ILE A 150 -2.09 -1.89 1.58
N VAL A 151 -2.11 -2.70 0.53
CA VAL A 151 -0.89 -3.15 -0.17
C VAL A 151 -0.07 -1.96 -0.65
N PHE A 152 -0.70 -0.98 -1.32
CA PHE A 152 -0.04 0.25 -1.78
C PHE A 152 0.57 1.04 -0.61
N SER A 153 -0.13 1.15 0.52
CA SER A 153 0.36 1.90 1.69
C SER A 153 1.67 1.36 2.24
N TYR A 154 1.86 0.03 2.19
CA TYR A 154 3.04 -0.65 2.72
C TYR A 154 4.15 -0.89 1.70
N THR A 155 3.84 -0.98 0.40
CA THR A 155 4.81 -1.42 -0.63
C THR A 155 5.12 -0.38 -1.69
N TYR A 156 4.26 0.61 -1.89
CA TYR A 156 4.45 1.57 -2.97
C TYR A 156 5.57 2.58 -2.63
N PRO A 157 6.44 2.94 -3.58
CA PRO A 157 7.52 3.88 -3.31
C PRO A 157 6.99 5.28 -2.97
N ARG A 158 7.59 5.91 -1.96
CA ARG A 158 7.35 7.31 -1.63
C ARG A 158 8.35 8.18 -2.40
N LEU A 159 7.84 9.03 -3.28
CA LEU A 159 8.65 9.95 -4.06
C LEU A 159 8.85 11.26 -3.30
N ASP A 160 10.10 11.69 -3.22
CA ASP A 160 10.45 13.04 -2.76
C ASP A 160 10.17 14.03 -3.89
N MET A 161 8.99 14.68 -3.83
CA MET A 161 8.47 15.52 -4.90
C MET A 161 9.32 16.76 -5.16
N GLU A 162 9.93 17.34 -4.12
CA GLU A 162 10.75 18.56 -4.27
C GLU A 162 11.94 18.31 -5.20
N ARG A 163 12.56 17.13 -5.07
CA ARG A 163 13.70 16.73 -5.91
C ARG A 163 13.32 16.33 -7.33
N CYS A 164 12.07 15.93 -7.57
CA CYS A 164 11.61 15.61 -8.92
C CYS A 164 11.37 16.86 -9.79
N GLN A 165 11.12 18.02 -9.18
CA GLN A 165 10.68 19.23 -9.89
C GLN A 165 11.80 20.24 -10.20
N SER A 166 12.92 20.16 -9.48
CA SER A 166 13.91 21.25 -9.37
C SER A 166 15.30 20.95 -9.93
N THR A 167 15.50 19.81 -10.62
CA THR A 167 16.79 19.42 -11.23
C THR A 167 16.70 19.39 -12.74
#